data_AF-A0A7K2L4M4-F1
#
_entry.id   AF-A0A7K2L4M4-F1
#
_cell.length_a   1.000
_cell.length_b   1.000
_cell.length_c   1.000
_cell.angle_alpha   90.00
_cell.angle_beta   90.00
_cell.angle_gamma   90.00
#
_symmetry.space_group_name_H-M   'P 1'
#
loop_
_entity.id
_entity.type
_entity.pdbx_description
1 polymer ?
#
loop_
_entity_poly.entity_id
_entity_poly.type
_entity_poly.pdbx_seq_one_letter_code
_entity_poly.pdbx_strand_id
1 'polypeptide(L)' 'AAAGYTRLDQLAGVPAAELAALHGVGPKALRVLGEVLAERGRSLG' A
#
# COMPACT_ATOMS: atom_id res chain seq x y z
N ALA A 1 -6.83 8.70 -11.57
CA ALA A 1 -5.40 9.05 -11.40
C ALA A 1 -4.85 8.21 -10.27
N ALA A 2 -3.72 7.51 -10.45
CA ALA A 2 -3.01 6.90 -9.33
C ALA A 2 -2.56 8.01 -8.37
N ALA A 3 -2.57 7.79 -7.07
CA ALA A 3 -2.29 8.80 -6.04
C ALA A 3 -0.83 9.26 -5.97
N GLY A 4 -0.11 9.27 -7.10
CA GLY A 4 1.32 9.57 -7.19
C GLY A 4 2.24 8.40 -6.81
N TYR A 5 1.72 7.36 -6.15
CA TYR A 5 2.47 6.13 -5.88
C TYR A 5 2.66 5.31 -7.16
N THR A 6 3.91 5.16 -7.58
CA THR A 6 4.30 4.40 -8.77
C THR A 6 5.27 3.27 -8.44
N ARG A 7 5.80 3.25 -7.21
CA ARG A 7 6.72 2.23 -6.71
C ARG A 7 6.24 1.70 -5.36
N LEU A 8 6.45 0.41 -5.14
CA LEU A 8 6.05 -0.28 -3.90
C LEU A 8 6.73 0.32 -2.66
N ASP A 9 8.02 0.69 -2.76
CA ASP A 9 8.77 1.22 -1.61
C ASP A 9 8.20 2.54 -1.09
N GLN A 10 7.46 3.29 -1.91
CA GLN A 10 6.78 4.52 -1.49
C GLN A 10 5.59 4.25 -0.57
N LEU A 11 5.13 3.01 -0.47
CA LEU A 11 4.02 2.58 0.39
C LEU A 11 4.51 2.12 1.76
N ALA A 12 5.82 1.89 1.93
CA ALA A 12 6.38 1.45 3.20
C ALA A 12 6.17 2.56 4.27
N GLY A 13 5.52 2.21 5.38
CA GLY A 13 5.16 3.14 6.44
C GLY A 13 3.97 4.05 6.14
N VAL A 14 3.32 3.93 4.97
CA VAL A 14 2.07 4.65 4.69
C VAL A 14 0.92 3.94 5.40
N PRO A 15 0.08 4.66 6.16
CA PRO A 15 -1.07 4.07 6.84
C PRO A 15 -1.99 3.34 5.88
N ALA A 16 -2.38 2.10 6.22
CA ALA A 16 -3.30 1.33 5.39
C ALA A 16 -4.64 2.06 5.16
N ALA A 17 -5.08 2.87 6.14
CA ALA A 17 -6.29 3.69 6.05
C ALA A 17 -6.18 4.83 5.01
N GLU A 18 -5.00 5.41 4.85
CA GLU A 18 -4.75 6.45 3.83
C GLU A 18 -4.77 5.83 2.43
N LEU A 19 -4.17 4.65 2.27
CA LEU A 19 -4.25 3.89 1.04
C LEU A 19 -5.68 3.46 0.73
N ALA A 20 -6.48 3.07 1.74
CA ALA A 20 -7.89 2.72 1.59
C ALA A 20 -8.76 3.88 1.08
N ALA A 21 -8.37 5.13 1.37
CA ALA A 21 -9.06 6.33 0.90
C ALA A 21 -8.82 6.59 -0.60
N LEU A 22 -7.84 5.93 -1.21
CA LEU A 22 -7.56 6.05 -2.63
C LEU A 22 -8.62 5.32 -3.45
N HIS A 23 -9.13 5.99 -4.48
CA HIS A 23 -10.12 5.41 -5.37
C HIS A 23 -9.58 4.12 -6.02
N GLY A 24 -10.31 3.02 -5.84
CA GLY A 24 -9.95 1.71 -6.39
C GLY A 24 -9.04 0.85 -5.49
N VAL A 25 -8.60 1.35 -4.34
CA VAL A 25 -7.79 0.57 -3.38
C VAL A 25 -8.71 -0.06 -2.33
N GLY A 26 -9.18 -1.27 -2.63
CA GLY A 26 -10.00 -2.05 -1.71
C GLY A 26 -9.21 -2.90 -0.72
N PRO A 27 -9.87 -3.59 0.22
CA PRO A 27 -9.23 -4.45 1.23
C PRO A 27 -8.30 -5.52 0.63
N LYS A 28 -8.67 -6.07 -0.54
CA LYS A 28 -7.82 -7.02 -1.27
C LYS A 28 -6.49 -6.40 -1.70
N ALA A 29 -6.51 -5.15 -2.17
CA ALA A 29 -5.31 -4.46 -2.59
C ALA A 29 -4.39 -4.21 -1.39
N LEU A 30 -4.94 -3.73 -0.27
CA LEU A 30 -4.17 -3.52 0.97
C LEU A 30 -3.49 -4.80 1.46
N ARG A 31 -4.21 -5.93 1.43
CA ARG A 31 -3.66 -7.23 1.81
C ARG A 31 -2.47 -7.62 0.93
N VAL A 32 -2.64 -7.56 -0.39
CA VAL A 32 -1.57 -7.91 -1.35
C VAL A 32 -0.37 -6.96 -1.20
N LEU A 33 -0.61 -5.66 -1.03
CA LEU A 33 0.47 -4.68 -0.84
C LEU A 33 1.24 -4.95 0.47
N GLY A 34 0.54 -5.30 1.55
CA GLY A 34 1.15 -5.70 2.81
C GLY A 34 2.00 -6.96 2.69
N GLU A 35 1.50 -8.00 2.03
CA GLU A 35 2.24 -9.26 1.78
C GLU A 35 3.54 -8.98 1.00
N VAL A 36 3.45 -8.21 -0.09
CA VAL A 36 4.58 -7.91 -0.97
C VAL A 36 5.61 -6.97 -0.29
N LEU A 37 5.18 -6.11 0.62
CA LEU A 37 6.09 -5.32 1.48
C LEU A 37 6.78 -6.21 2.51
N ALA A 38 6.06 -7.15 3.13
CA ALA A 38 6.61 -8.06 4.13
C ALA A 38 7.71 -8.97 3.54
N GLU A 39 7.54 -9.43 2.30
CA GLU A 39 8.60 -10.15 1.55
C GLU A 39 9.91 -9.36 1.42
N ARG A 40 9.84 -8.03 1.50
CA ARG A 40 10.98 -7.11 1.44
C ARG A 40 11.45 -6.61 2.82
N GLY A 41 10.91 -7.18 3.90
CA GLY A 41 11.20 -6.74 5.27
C GLY A 41 10.62 -5.36 5.60
N ARG A 42 9.54 -4.96 4.92
CA ARG A 42 8.82 -3.68 5.10
C ARG A 42 7.38 -3.95 5.53
N SER A 43 6.69 -2.91 6.00
CA SER A 43 5.28 -2.96 6.34
C SER A 43 4.58 -1.67 5.93
N LEU A 44 3.24 -1.72 5.85
CA LEU A 44 2.42 -0.52 5.91
C LEU A 44 2.54 0.13 7.31
N GLY A 45 2.11 1.38 7.40
CA GLY A 45 2.03 2.15 8.65
C GLY A 45 0.77 1.89 9.45
#